data_AF-A0A239B5B7-F1
#
_entry.id   AF-A0A239B5B7-F1
#
_cell.length_a   1.000
_cell.length_b   1.000
_cell.length_c   1.000
_cell.angle_alpha   90.00
_cell.angle_beta   90.00
_cell.angle_gamma   90.00
#
_symmetry.space_group_name_H-M   'P 1'
#
loop_
_entity.id
_entity.type
_entity.pdbx_description
1 polymer ?
#
loop_
_entity_poly.entity_id
_entity_poly.type
_entity_poly.pdbx_seq_one_letter_code
_entity_poly.pdbx_strand_id
1 'polypeptide(L)'
;MDDVGAALERAIGALLDVRAPGATICPSEAARAVDPEGWRELVPRARDVAGRLAERGEVEVTQRGAVVDVATARGPVRIRRVSR
;
A
#
# COMPACT_ATOMS: atom_id res chain seq x y z
N MET A 1 -16.95 8.48 -7.87
CA MET A 1 -16.73 8.34 -6.42
C MET A 1 -16.43 6.86 -6.18
N ASP A 2 -15.19 6.37 -6.21
CA ASP A 2 -13.92 7.01 -5.87
C ASP A 2 -12.78 6.45 -6.77
N ASP A 3 -12.54 7.07 -7.94
CA ASP A 3 -11.62 6.57 -8.98
C ASP A 3 -10.18 6.43 -8.46
N VAL A 4 -9.76 7.39 -7.64
CA VAL A 4 -8.43 7.41 -7.00
C VAL A 4 -8.21 6.19 -6.11
N GLY A 5 -9.23 5.76 -5.34
CA GLY A 5 -9.12 4.58 -4.48
C GLY A 5 -8.89 3.31 -5.29
N ALA A 6 -9.62 3.15 -6.40
CA ALA A 6 -9.47 2.01 -7.30
C ALA A 6 -8.12 2.07 -8.05
N ALA A 7 -7.66 3.26 -8.44
CA ALA A 7 -6.35 3.45 -9.06
C ALA A 7 -5.21 3.07 -8.11
N LEU A 8 -5.30 3.48 -6.84
CA LEU A 8 -4.33 3.12 -5.80
C LEU A 8 -4.31 1.61 -5.54
N GLU A 9 -5.47 0.96 -5.52
CA GLU A 9 -5.57 -0.48 -5.34
C GLU A 9 -4.87 -1.23 -6.49
N ARG A 10 -5.15 -0.84 -7.74
CA ARG A 10 -4.46 -1.37 -8.93
C ARG A 10 -2.96 -1.11 -8.88
N ALA A 11 -2.54 0.09 -8.48
CA ALA A 11 -1.13 0.45 -8.36
C ALA A 11 -0.40 -0.39 -7.31
N ILE A 12 -1.00 -0.62 -6.13
CA ILE A 12 -0.43 -1.49 -5.09
C ILE A 12 -0.24 -2.90 -5.64
N GLY A 13 -1.26 -3.47 -6.29
CA GLY A 13 -1.17 -4.80 -6.89
C GLY A 13 -0.06 -4.90 -7.93
N ALA A 14 -0.09 -4.01 -8.93
CA ALA A 14 0.88 -4.00 -10.03
C ALA A 14 2.32 -3.81 -9.54
N LEU A 15 2.54 -2.90 -8.57
CA LEU A 15 3.87 -2.68 -8.00
C LEU A 15 4.36 -3.89 -7.20
N LEU A 16 3.48 -4.65 -6.55
CA LEU A 16 3.85 -5.88 -5.86
C LEU A 16 4.13 -7.03 -6.84
N ASP A 17 3.42 -7.10 -7.96
CA ASP A 17 3.56 -8.18 -8.95
C ASP A 17 4.89 -8.14 -9.71
N VAL A 18 5.45 -6.94 -9.92
CA VAL A 18 6.75 -6.76 -10.59
C VAL A 18 7.96 -6.89 -9.65
N ARG A 19 7.72 -7.07 -8.35
CA ARG A 19 8.78 -7.20 -7.34
C ARG A 19 9.11 -8.67 -7.08
N ALA A 20 10.34 -8.93 -6.63
CA ALA A 20 10.74 -10.26 -6.20
C ALA A 20 9.85 -10.77 -5.05
N PRO A 21 9.66 -12.10 -4.90
CA PRO A 21 8.93 -12.66 -3.76
C PRO A 21 9.45 -12.13 -2.41
N GLY A 22 8.54 -11.75 -1.52
CA GLY A 22 8.87 -11.19 -0.20
C GLY A 22 9.34 -9.73 -0.20
N ALA A 23 9.58 -9.12 -1.37
CA ALA A 23 9.86 -7.69 -1.45
C ALA A 23 8.62 -6.86 -1.07
N THR A 24 8.87 -5.60 -0.74
CA THR A 24 7.84 -4.71 -0.21
C THR A 24 7.83 -3.38 -0.97
N ILE A 25 6.70 -2.67 -0.91
CA ILE A 25 6.56 -1.27 -1.34
C ILE A 25 6.15 -0.39 -0.15
N CYS A 26 6.11 0.93 -0.29
CA CYS A 26 5.41 1.81 0.66
C CYS A 26 4.23 2.56 0.04
N PRO A 27 3.33 3.15 0.84
CA PRO A 27 2.17 3.88 0.33
C PRO A 27 2.52 5.01 -0.65
N SER A 28 3.67 5.67 -0.47
CA SER A 28 4.09 6.74 -1.39
C SER A 28 4.54 6.23 -2.76
N GLU A 29 5.01 4.98 -2.90
CA GLU A 29 5.29 4.38 -4.21
C GLU A 29 3.99 4.21 -5.01
N ALA A 30 2.93 3.69 -4.38
CA ALA A 30 1.61 3.57 -4.99
C ALA A 30 1.01 4.94 -5.34
N ALA A 31 1.11 5.91 -4.43
CA ALA A 31 0.66 7.27 -4.68
C ALA A 31 1.37 7.92 -5.88
N ARG A 32 2.69 7.76 -6.01
CA ARG A 32 3.47 8.27 -7.14
C ARG A 32 3.14 7.58 -8.46
N ALA A 33 2.75 6.31 -8.42
CA ALA A 33 2.31 5.60 -9.61
C ALA A 33 0.94 6.10 -10.13
N VAL A 34 0.10 6.65 -9.25
CA VAL A 34 -1.21 7.22 -9.62
C VAL A 34 -1.10 8.68 -10.03
N ASP A 35 -0.38 9.50 -9.26
CA ASP A 35 -0.17 10.92 -9.53
C ASP A 35 1.24 11.33 -9.13
N PRO A 36 2.20 11.38 -10.07
CA PRO A 36 3.59 11.73 -9.79
C PRO A 36 3.79 13.13 -9.20
N GLU A 37 2.90 14.08 -9.49
CA GLU A 37 3.02 15.49 -9.06
C GLU A 37 2.29 15.72 -7.73
N GLY A 38 1.06 15.20 -7.60
CA GLY A 38 0.20 15.31 -6.41
C GLY A 38 0.33 14.18 -5.39
N TRP A 39 1.27 13.24 -5.56
CA TRP A 39 1.37 12.02 -4.73
C TRP A 39 1.31 12.25 -3.22
N ARG A 40 1.80 13.39 -2.72
CA ARG A 40 1.82 13.69 -1.27
C ARG A 40 0.41 13.70 -0.67
N GLU A 41 -0.57 14.24 -1.41
CA GLU A 41 -1.97 14.28 -1.00
C GLU A 41 -2.64 12.90 -1.06
N LEU A 42 -2.12 12.01 -1.90
CA LEU A 42 -2.62 10.65 -2.04
C LEU A 42 -2.07 9.67 -1.00
N VAL A 43 -0.99 10.00 -0.28
CA VAL A 43 -0.38 9.07 0.70
C VAL A 43 -1.36 8.61 1.78
N PRO A 44 -2.17 9.47 2.41
CA PRO A 44 -3.18 9.03 3.38
C PRO A 44 -4.17 8.05 2.75
N ARG A 45 -4.64 8.34 1.53
CA ARG A 45 -5.57 7.45 0.82
C ARG A 45 -4.93 6.11 0.45
N ALA A 46 -3.65 6.12 0.06
CA ALA A 46 -2.89 4.91 -0.24
C ALA A 46 -2.73 4.03 1.01
N ARG A 47 -2.57 4.64 2.19
CA ARG A 47 -2.57 3.92 3.48
C ARG A 47 -3.93 3.28 3.75
N ASP A 48 -5.04 4.00 3.55
CA ASP A 48 -6.39 3.43 3.74
C ASP A 48 -6.63 2.25 2.80
N VAL A 49 -6.23 2.36 1.53
CA VAL A 49 -6.36 1.28 0.54
C VAL A 49 -5.54 0.07 0.96
N ALA A 50 -4.29 0.27 1.39
CA ALA A 50 -3.45 -0.80 1.91
C ALA A 50 -4.07 -1.49 3.14
N GLY A 51 -4.74 -0.72 4.01
CA GLY A 51 -5.48 -1.26 5.15
C GLY A 51 -6.63 -2.16 4.73
N ARG A 52 -7.48 -1.69 3.81
CA ARG A 52 -8.59 -2.51 3.27
C ARG A 52 -8.09 -3.78 2.57
N LEU A 53 -6.99 -3.70 1.83
CA LEU A 53 -6.37 -4.88 1.22
C LEU A 53 -5.87 -5.87 2.28
N ALA A 54 -5.33 -5.37 3.38
CA ALA A 54 -4.88 -6.21 4.50
C ALA A 54 -6.05 -6.86 5.24
N GLU A 55 -7.15 -6.13 5.46
CA GLU A 55 -8.39 -6.68 6.02
C GLU A 55 -8.97 -7.81 5.15
N ARG A 56 -8.79 -7.75 3.83
CA ARG A 56 -9.19 -8.81 2.88
C ARG A 56 -8.17 -9.96 2.76
N GLY A 57 -7.05 -9.89 3.49
CA GLY A 57 -6.00 -10.91 3.45
C GLY A 57 -5.23 -10.96 2.13
N GLU A 58 -5.22 -9.87 1.35
CA GLU A 58 -4.51 -9.81 0.06
C GLU A 58 -3.06 -9.34 0.20
N VAL A 59 -2.79 -8.55 1.23
CA VAL A 59 -1.46 -8.01 1.58
C VAL A 59 -1.27 -8.02 3.09
N GLU A 60 -0.03 -7.86 3.53
CA GLU A 60 0.31 -7.49 4.90
C GLU A 60 0.92 -6.09 4.92
N VAL A 61 0.56 -5.29 5.92
CA VAL A 61 1.26 -4.04 6.23
C VAL A 61 2.20 -4.30 7.40
N THR A 62 3.46 -3.92 7.26
CA THR A 62 4.48 -4.09 8.28
C THR A 62 5.12 -2.76 8.66
N GLN A 63 5.54 -2.66 9.91
CA GLN A 63 6.38 -1.58 10.40
C GLN A 63 7.50 -2.18 11.24
N ARG A 64 8.75 -1.84 10.91
CA ARG A 64 9.94 -2.41 11.56
C ARG A 64 9.93 -3.95 11.59
N GLY A 65 9.42 -4.56 10.52
CA GLY A 65 9.35 -6.02 10.36
C GLY A 65 8.14 -6.70 11.03
N ALA A 66 7.40 -6.02 11.89
CA ALA A 66 6.18 -6.56 12.50
C ALA A 66 4.94 -6.21 11.67
N VAL A 67 3.99 -7.15 11.54
CA VAL A 67 2.67 -6.87 10.96
C VAL A 67 1.92 -5.89 11.88
N VAL A 68 1.34 -4.84 11.30
CA VAL A 68 0.64 -3.77 12.02
C VAL A 68 -0.66 -3.41 11.34
N ASP A 69 -1.61 -2.92 12.12
CA ASP A 69 -2.75 -2.19 11.58
C ASP A 69 -2.30 -0.79 11.10
N VAL A 70 -2.47 -0.53 9.80
CA VAL A 70 -2.06 0.73 9.18
C VAL A 70 -2.92 1.92 9.59
N ALA A 71 -4.15 1.69 10.07
CA ALA A 71 -5.04 2.74 10.56
C ALA A 71 -4.48 3.40 11.84
N THR A 72 -3.73 2.63 12.64
CA THR A 72 -3.13 3.12 13.90
C THR A 72 -1.61 3.31 13.82
N ALA A 73 -0.93 2.65 12.88
CA ALA A 73 0.53 2.75 12.72
C ALA A 73 0.98 4.19 12.40
N ARG A 74 1.95 4.72 13.15
CA ARG A 74 2.49 6.07 12.94
C ARG A 74 3.80 6.03 12.18
N GLY A 75 3.91 6.83 11.11
CA GLY A 75 5.13 6.92 10.31
C GLY A 75 5.23 5.86 9.20
N PRO A 76 6.45 5.60 8.69
CA PRO A 76 6.66 4.73 7.53
C PRO A 76 6.21 3.30 7.78
N VAL A 77 5.54 2.74 6.78
CA VAL A 77 5.08 1.35 6.73
C VAL A 77 5.47 0.73 5.39
N ARG A 78 5.54 -0.60 5.34
CA ARG A 78 5.79 -1.38 4.13
C ARG A 78 4.61 -2.29 3.84
N ILE A 79 4.27 -2.46 2.57
CA ILE A 79 3.20 -3.33 2.09
C ILE A 79 3.86 -4.50 1.36
N ARG A 80 3.42 -5.74 1.64
CA ARG A 80 3.92 -6.95 0.97
C ARG A 80 2.78 -7.91 0.67
N ARG A 81 2.96 -8.82 -0.28
CA ARG A 81 2.04 -9.95 -0.47
C ARG A 81 2.05 -10.85 0.77
N VAL A 82 0.88 -11.41 1.12
CA VAL A 82 0.81 -12.45 2.15
C VAL A 82 1.66 -13.63 1.69
N SER A 83 2.62 -14.02 2.52
CA SER A 83 3.42 -15.22 2.27
C SER A 83 2.54 -16.43 2.56
N ARG A 84 2.22 -17.22 1.52
CA ARG A 84 1.58 -18.53 1.70
C ARG A 84 2.60 -19.59 2.06
#